data_AF-A0A2W1C0E4-F1
#
_entry.id   AF-A0A2W1C0E4-F1
#
_cell.length_a   1.000
_cell.length_b   1.000
_cell.length_c   1.000
_cell.angle_alpha   90.00
_cell.angle_beta   90.00
_cell.angle_gamma   90.00
#
_symmetry.space_group_name_H-M   'P 1'
#
loop_
_entity.id
_entity.type
_entity.pdbx_description
1 polymer ?
#
loop_
_entity_poly.entity_id
_entity_poly.type
_entity_poly.pdbx_seq_one_letter_code
_entity_poly.pdbx_strand_id
1 'polypeptide(L)'
;MDDRFVCIVKTSCFECLKLPQCSWCPTENKCFSRKLPKFEEFCSNNTIAHVDYGFSIEENAECSCSKGDVGQRCYPPGVTEGSECSGRGTCVCGQCVCDPNPDPDNPTKMVMGEYCEYDNFSCDGPKCNEGPYSLNNPTAVDWPRSIKIDEVDSTLS
;
A
#
# COMPACT_ATOMS: atom_id res chain seq x y z
N MET A 1 -18.46 -23.48 -15.40
CA MET A 1 -17.40 -24.39 -14.92
C MET A 1 -17.57 -24.54 -13.42
N ASP A 2 -17.32 -25.71 -12.86
CA ASP A 2 -17.54 -25.96 -11.42
C ASP A 2 -16.30 -25.55 -10.61
N ASP A 3 -16.42 -24.43 -9.88
CA ASP A 3 -15.38 -23.83 -9.02
C ASP A 3 -14.68 -24.86 -8.11
N ARG A 4 -15.39 -25.94 -7.73
CA ARG A 4 -14.87 -26.99 -6.83
C ARG A 4 -13.69 -27.74 -7.42
N PHE A 5 -13.71 -28.02 -8.73
CA PHE A 5 -12.65 -28.78 -9.39
C PHE A 5 -11.49 -27.90 -9.84
N VAL A 6 -11.73 -26.60 -10.03
CA VAL A 6 -10.71 -25.64 -10.48
C VAL A 6 -9.57 -25.52 -9.46
N CYS A 7 -9.89 -25.51 -8.16
CA CYS A 7 -8.87 -25.40 -7.11
C CYS A 7 -8.05 -26.70 -6.96
N ILE A 8 -8.71 -27.86 -6.93
CA ILE A 8 -8.09 -29.15 -6.57
C ILE A 8 -6.96 -29.54 -7.54
N VAL A 9 -7.02 -29.10 -8.79
CA VAL A 9 -5.98 -29.38 -9.80
C VAL A 9 -4.72 -28.52 -9.64
N LYS A 10 -4.73 -27.49 -8.79
CA LYS A 10 -3.58 -26.62 -8.54
C LYS A 10 -2.65 -27.24 -7.50
N THR A 11 -1.39 -27.41 -7.87
CA THR A 11 -0.38 -28.14 -7.09
C THR A 11 0.60 -27.24 -6.34
N SER A 12 0.47 -25.92 -6.47
CA SER A 12 1.30 -24.95 -5.75
C SER A 12 0.44 -23.84 -5.15
N CYS A 13 0.93 -23.23 -4.08
CA CYS A 13 0.29 -22.07 -3.44
C CYS A 13 0.08 -20.94 -4.45
N PHE A 14 1.11 -20.61 -5.22
CA PHE A 14 1.07 -19.54 -6.22
C PHE A 14 -0.04 -19.75 -7.23
N GLU A 15 -0.12 -20.94 -7.85
CA GLU A 15 -1.16 -21.25 -8.83
C GLU A 15 -2.56 -21.35 -8.22
N CYS A 16 -2.64 -21.71 -6.94
CA CYS A 16 -3.88 -21.74 -6.19
C CYS A 16 -4.41 -20.32 -5.93
N LEU A 17 -3.55 -19.43 -5.45
CA LEU A 17 -3.91 -18.09 -4.99
C LEU A 17 -3.95 -17.04 -6.11
N LYS A 18 -3.65 -17.41 -7.36
CA LYS A 18 -4.10 -16.63 -8.53
C LYS A 18 -5.63 -16.65 -8.71
N LEU A 19 -6.31 -17.56 -8.03
CA LEU A 19 -7.75 -17.74 -8.16
C LEU A 19 -8.46 -17.25 -6.88
N PRO A 20 -9.34 -16.23 -6.97
CA PRO A 20 -9.96 -15.62 -5.80
C PRO A 20 -10.89 -16.54 -5.01
N GLN A 21 -11.41 -17.61 -5.63
CA GLN A 21 -12.28 -18.59 -4.99
C GLN A 21 -11.54 -19.72 -4.26
N CYS A 22 -10.21 -19.76 -4.35
CA CYS A 22 -9.40 -20.83 -3.81
C CYS A 22 -8.67 -20.42 -2.53
N SER A 23 -8.20 -21.41 -1.79
CA SER A 23 -7.38 -21.26 -0.59
C SER A 23 -6.34 -22.36 -0.57
N TRP A 24 -5.19 -22.06 0.03
CA TRP A 24 -4.07 -22.98 0.10
C TRP A 24 -3.88 -23.50 1.52
N CYS A 25 -3.68 -24.81 1.65
CA CYS A 25 -3.27 -25.46 2.88
C CYS A 25 -1.77 -25.80 2.81
N PRO A 26 -0.89 -25.08 3.53
CA PRO A 26 0.54 -25.37 3.56
C PRO A 26 0.86 -26.72 4.20
N THR A 27 0.11 -27.13 5.22
CA THR A 27 0.34 -28.41 5.92
C THR A 27 0.11 -29.61 5.00
N GLU A 28 -0.97 -29.57 4.22
CA GLU A 28 -1.36 -30.66 3.30
C GLU A 28 -0.81 -30.47 1.89
N ASN A 29 -0.19 -29.32 1.62
CA ASN A 29 0.28 -28.91 0.30
C ASN A 29 -0.83 -29.00 -0.77
N LYS A 30 -2.04 -28.52 -0.43
CA LYS A 30 -3.25 -28.67 -1.25
C LYS A 30 -4.01 -27.37 -1.43
N CYS A 31 -4.49 -27.17 -2.64
CA CYS A 31 -5.43 -26.10 -2.98
C CYS A 31 -6.87 -26.60 -2.86
N PHE A 32 -7.76 -25.77 -2.31
CA PHE A 32 -9.15 -26.14 -2.09
C PHE A 32 -10.09 -24.93 -2.17
N SER A 33 -11.39 -25.18 -2.35
CA SER A 33 -12.42 -24.15 -2.29
C SER A 33 -13.12 -24.17 -0.94
N ARG A 34 -13.27 -23.00 -0.30
CA ARG A 34 -14.03 -22.84 0.96
C ARG A 34 -15.53 -23.09 0.79
N LYS A 35 -16.05 -23.11 -0.44
CA LYS A 35 -17.46 -23.40 -0.73
C LYS A 35 -17.80 -24.90 -0.63
N LEU A 36 -16.83 -25.75 -0.30
CA LEU A 36 -17.05 -27.19 -0.19
C LEU A 36 -17.55 -27.59 1.22
N PRO A 37 -18.73 -28.22 1.34
CA PRO A 37 -19.34 -28.53 2.64
C PRO A 37 -18.60 -29.59 3.47
N LYS A 38 -17.63 -30.32 2.90
CA LYS A 38 -16.77 -31.28 3.63
C LYS A 38 -15.50 -30.67 4.21
N PHE A 39 -15.28 -29.36 4.04
CA PHE A 39 -13.98 -28.73 4.23
C PHE A 39 -13.91 -27.71 5.38
N GLU A 40 -14.97 -27.52 6.17
CA GLU A 40 -14.94 -26.64 7.35
C GLU A 40 -13.86 -27.06 8.39
N GLU A 41 -13.53 -28.36 8.44
CA GLU A 41 -12.44 -28.92 9.26
C GLU A 41 -11.12 -29.10 8.48
N PHE A 42 -11.13 -28.96 7.15
CA PHE A 42 -9.93 -29.17 6.35
C PHE A 42 -9.01 -27.95 6.48
N CYS A 43 -7.86 -28.17 7.10
CA CYS A 43 -6.82 -27.16 7.26
C CYS A 43 -7.23 -25.91 8.06
N SER A 44 -8.17 -26.04 9.00
CA SER A 44 -8.76 -24.90 9.73
C SER A 44 -7.73 -24.03 10.47
N ASN A 45 -6.62 -24.61 10.94
CA ASN A 45 -5.60 -23.89 11.73
C ASN A 45 -4.44 -23.31 10.90
N ASN A 46 -4.39 -23.57 9.59
CA ASN A 46 -3.26 -23.15 8.76
C ASN A 46 -3.71 -22.93 7.30
N THR A 47 -4.76 -22.14 7.10
CA THR A 47 -5.26 -21.83 5.75
C THR A 47 -4.75 -20.47 5.29
N ILE A 48 -4.18 -20.41 4.09
CA ILE A 48 -3.89 -19.16 3.39
C ILE A 48 -5.07 -18.88 2.45
N ALA A 49 -5.82 -17.81 2.73
CA ALA A 49 -6.90 -17.35 1.86
C ALA A 49 -6.35 -16.52 0.71
N HIS A 50 -7.08 -16.42 -0.40
CA HIS A 50 -6.91 -15.28 -1.29
C HIS A 50 -7.34 -14.02 -0.56
N VAL A 51 -6.46 -13.02 -0.51
CA VAL A 51 -6.77 -11.65 -0.09
C VAL A 51 -6.40 -10.75 -1.24
N ASP A 52 -7.23 -9.77 -1.58
CA ASP A 52 -6.90 -8.79 -2.62
C ASP A 52 -6.26 -7.57 -1.97
N TYR A 53 -4.95 -7.41 -2.18
CA TYR A 53 -4.20 -6.27 -1.66
C TYR A 53 -4.12 -5.10 -2.66
N GLY A 54 -4.81 -5.19 -3.81
CA GLY A 54 -4.73 -4.18 -4.87
C GLY A 54 -3.47 -4.28 -5.75
N PHE A 55 -2.71 -5.38 -5.64
CA PHE A 55 -1.59 -5.69 -6.53
C PHE A 55 -2.06 -6.42 -7.80
N SER A 56 -1.14 -6.71 -8.73
CA SER A 56 -1.44 -7.64 -9.82
C SER A 56 -1.73 -9.05 -9.26
N ILE A 57 -2.41 -9.87 -10.07
CA ILE A 57 -2.81 -11.23 -9.67
C ILE A 57 -1.60 -12.07 -9.25
N GLU A 58 -0.48 -11.94 -9.97
CA GLU A 58 0.77 -12.66 -9.69
C GLU A 58 1.43 -12.18 -8.39
N GLU A 59 1.62 -10.87 -8.23
CA GLU A 59 2.24 -10.28 -7.04
C GLU A 59 1.43 -10.60 -5.78
N ASN A 60 0.10 -10.54 -5.89
CA ASN A 60 -0.81 -10.84 -4.80
C ASN A 60 -0.73 -12.31 -4.36
N ALA A 61 -0.64 -13.24 -5.32
CA ALA A 61 -0.48 -14.66 -5.04
C ALA A 61 0.88 -14.97 -4.40
N GLU A 62 1.96 -14.39 -4.93
CA GLU A 62 3.32 -14.57 -4.39
C GLU A 62 3.44 -14.01 -2.97
N CYS A 63 2.91 -12.81 -2.76
CA CYS A 63 2.77 -12.17 -1.45
C CYS A 63 2.07 -13.09 -0.43
N SER A 64 0.89 -13.60 -0.78
CA SER A 64 0.10 -14.45 0.11
C SER A 64 0.82 -15.76 0.48
N CYS A 65 1.64 -16.30 -0.44
CA CYS A 65 2.37 -17.55 -0.24
C CYS A 65 3.67 -17.42 0.55
N SER A 66 4.27 -16.22 0.61
CA SER A 66 5.65 -16.01 1.07
C SER A 66 5.83 -15.92 2.59
N LYS A 67 4.78 -16.13 3.39
CA LYS A 67 4.85 -16.24 4.87
C LYS A 67 5.67 -15.12 5.58
N GLY A 68 5.61 -13.89 5.10
CA GLY A 68 6.05 -12.72 5.87
C GLY A 68 7.54 -12.34 5.81
N ASP A 69 8.35 -12.89 4.90
CA ASP A 69 9.77 -12.47 4.70
C ASP A 69 9.95 -11.03 4.17
N VAL A 70 8.89 -10.22 4.15
CA VAL A 70 8.86 -8.93 3.47
C VAL A 70 8.69 -7.72 4.41
N GLY A 71 8.51 -7.93 5.72
CA GLY A 71 8.21 -6.85 6.69
C GLY A 71 9.27 -5.75 6.80
N GLN A 72 10.54 -6.02 6.45
CA GLN A 72 11.61 -5.02 6.52
C GLN A 72 11.50 -3.89 5.49
N ARG A 73 10.63 -4.02 4.47
CA ARG A 73 10.48 -3.02 3.40
C ARG A 73 9.42 -1.96 3.68
N CYS A 74 8.74 -2.01 4.82
CA CYS A 74 7.69 -1.05 5.19
C CYS A 74 8.18 0.13 6.04
N TYR A 75 9.50 0.27 6.17
CA TYR A 75 10.15 1.42 6.79
C TYR A 75 10.93 2.20 5.73
N PRO A 76 10.89 3.54 5.75
CA PRO A 76 11.75 4.34 4.90
C PRO A 76 13.22 3.97 5.12
N PRO A 77 14.07 3.99 4.07
CA PRO A 77 15.46 3.64 4.18
C PRO A 77 16.18 4.53 5.20
N GLY A 78 16.85 3.92 6.18
CA GLY A 78 17.55 4.63 7.26
C GLY A 78 16.69 4.95 8.49
N VAL A 79 15.39 4.63 8.47
CA VAL A 79 14.51 4.72 9.63
C VAL A 79 14.49 3.37 10.34
N THR A 80 15.08 3.31 11.54
CA THR A 80 15.09 2.11 12.39
C THR A 80 14.11 2.18 13.56
N GLU A 81 13.50 3.35 13.77
CA GLU A 81 12.56 3.64 14.83
C GLU A 81 11.32 4.34 14.23
N GLY A 82 10.13 3.90 14.63
CA GLY A 82 8.87 4.44 14.11
C GLY A 82 7.84 3.35 13.87
N SER A 83 6.67 3.75 13.38
CA SER A 83 5.61 2.83 12.96
C SER A 83 5.76 2.47 11.49
N GLU A 84 5.49 1.22 11.13
CA GLU A 84 5.38 0.79 9.73
C GLU A 84 4.41 1.69 8.97
N CYS A 85 4.73 1.97 7.71
CA CYS A 85 3.85 2.79 6.85
C CYS A 85 3.49 4.13 7.50
N SER A 86 4.45 4.71 8.24
CA SER A 86 4.30 5.94 9.00
C SER A 86 3.12 5.95 9.98
N GLY A 87 2.60 4.77 10.36
CA GLY A 87 1.42 4.61 11.21
C GLY A 87 0.08 4.96 10.54
N ARG A 88 0.06 5.13 9.21
CA ARG A 88 -1.10 5.54 8.41
C ARG A 88 -1.46 4.54 7.31
N GLY A 89 -1.06 3.30 7.51
CA GLY A 89 -1.33 2.22 6.58
C GLY A 89 -0.95 0.88 7.19
N THR A 90 -1.24 -0.17 6.43
CA THR A 90 -0.90 -1.53 6.79
C THR A 90 0.26 -2.02 5.94
N CYS A 91 1.29 -2.60 6.57
CA CYS A 91 2.36 -3.27 5.86
C CYS A 91 1.88 -4.61 5.31
N VAL A 92 1.80 -4.72 3.99
CA VAL A 92 1.39 -5.93 3.31
C VAL A 92 2.48 -6.35 2.35
N CYS A 93 3.13 -7.46 2.64
CA CYS A 93 4.20 -8.00 1.79
C CYS A 93 5.27 -6.95 1.44
N GLY A 94 5.66 -6.15 2.43
CA GLY A 94 6.74 -5.19 2.29
C GLY A 94 6.37 -3.94 1.49
N GLN A 95 5.09 -3.75 1.20
CA GLN A 95 4.59 -2.53 0.61
C GLN A 95 3.46 -1.99 1.49
N CYS A 96 3.43 -0.67 1.65
CA CYS A 96 2.41 -0.04 2.45
C CYS A 96 1.11 0.15 1.66
N VAL A 97 0.02 -0.31 2.26
CA VAL A 97 -1.34 -0.01 1.82
C VAL A 97 -1.86 1.11 2.71
N CYS A 98 -1.99 2.31 2.15
CA CYS A 98 -2.34 3.51 2.92
C CYS A 98 -3.82 3.57 3.26
N ASP A 99 -4.12 3.97 4.49
CA ASP A 99 -5.48 4.21 4.93
C ASP A 99 -5.98 5.51 4.29
N PRO A 100 -7.08 5.48 3.51
CA PRO A 100 -7.59 6.67 2.83
C PRO A 100 -8.33 7.63 3.78
N ASN A 101 -8.40 7.29 5.07
CA ASN A 101 -9.12 8.11 6.04
C ASN A 101 -8.39 9.45 6.22
N PRO A 102 -9.06 10.57 5.92
CA PRO A 102 -8.43 11.88 6.02
C PRO A 102 -8.17 12.23 7.49
N ASP A 103 -7.14 13.04 7.73
CA ASP A 103 -6.81 13.55 9.05
C ASP A 103 -8.03 14.30 9.64
N PRO A 104 -8.50 13.97 10.86
CA PRO A 104 -9.70 14.57 11.44
C PRO A 104 -9.61 16.09 11.57
N ASP A 105 -8.42 16.60 11.85
CA ASP A 105 -8.16 18.02 12.06
C ASP A 105 -7.88 18.76 10.74
N ASN A 106 -7.43 18.04 9.70
CA ASN A 106 -7.06 18.59 8.40
C ASN A 106 -7.54 17.68 7.26
N PRO A 107 -8.84 17.71 6.92
CA PRO A 107 -9.43 16.77 5.96
C PRO A 107 -8.89 16.87 4.54
N THR A 108 -8.19 17.97 4.21
CA THR A 108 -7.53 18.18 2.93
C THR A 108 -6.23 17.38 2.80
N LYS A 109 -5.57 17.03 3.92
CA LYS A 109 -4.33 16.24 3.89
C LYS A 109 -4.62 14.83 3.41
N MET A 110 -3.97 14.46 2.31
CA MET A 110 -4.07 13.12 1.75
C MET A 110 -2.90 12.28 2.22
N VAL A 111 -3.16 11.01 2.56
CA VAL A 111 -2.12 10.03 2.87
C VAL A 111 -1.77 9.29 1.58
N MET A 112 -0.52 9.40 1.13
CA MET A 112 -0.03 8.77 -0.10
C MET A 112 1.47 8.49 -0.04
N GLY A 113 2.05 7.93 -1.10
CA GLY A 113 3.47 7.59 -1.17
C GLY A 113 3.79 6.17 -0.69
N GLU A 114 5.05 5.76 -0.87
CA GLU A 114 5.51 4.37 -0.62
C GLU A 114 5.37 3.96 0.85
N TYR A 115 5.43 4.92 1.76
CA TYR A 115 5.38 4.70 3.21
C TYR A 115 4.20 5.42 3.88
N CYS A 116 3.16 5.79 3.13
CA CYS A 116 1.95 6.45 3.63
C CYS A 116 2.23 7.75 4.39
N GLU A 117 2.97 8.63 3.75
CA GLU A 117 3.24 9.99 4.20
C GLU A 117 2.11 10.94 3.81
N TYR A 118 2.07 12.12 4.41
CA TYR A 118 1.12 13.14 3.97
C TYR A 118 1.60 13.77 2.67
N ASP A 119 0.65 14.11 1.80
CA ASP A 119 0.97 14.89 0.62
C ASP A 119 1.44 16.29 1.00
N ASN A 120 2.60 16.68 0.48
CA ASN A 120 3.15 18.01 0.73
C ASN A 120 2.37 19.14 0.00
N PHE A 121 1.33 18.79 -0.75
CA PHE A 121 0.54 19.71 -1.57
C PHE A 121 -0.74 20.20 -0.89
N SER A 122 -1.19 19.54 0.18
CA SER A 122 -2.45 19.90 0.86
C SER A 122 -2.28 20.86 2.04
N CYS A 123 -1.18 21.62 2.01
CA CYS A 123 -0.82 22.58 3.04
C CYS A 123 -0.80 24.02 2.53
N ASP A 124 -1.57 24.90 3.15
CA ASP A 124 -1.28 26.34 3.16
C ASP A 124 -0.45 26.68 4.40
N GLY A 125 0.89 26.66 4.26
CA GLY A 125 1.77 27.29 5.25
C GLY A 125 3.14 26.65 5.51
N PRO A 126 4.00 27.33 6.29
CA PRO A 126 5.42 27.01 6.49
C PRO A 126 5.71 25.80 7.39
N LYS A 127 4.71 24.94 7.66
CA LYS A 127 4.86 23.75 8.53
C LYS A 127 4.95 22.43 7.74
N CYS A 128 5.08 22.47 6.41
CA CYS A 128 5.03 21.27 5.59
C CYS A 128 6.43 20.75 5.26
N ASN A 129 7.01 20.15 6.31
CA ASN A 129 8.36 19.62 6.32
C ASN A 129 8.38 18.09 6.45
N GLU A 130 7.28 17.41 6.11
CA GLU A 130 7.16 15.95 6.19
C GLU A 130 7.06 15.30 4.80
N GLY A 131 7.82 15.82 3.84
CA GLY A 131 8.17 15.10 2.61
C GLY A 131 9.65 14.69 2.64
N PRO A 132 10.14 13.86 1.68
CA PRO A 132 11.49 13.28 1.71
C PRO A 132 12.62 14.32 1.53
N TYR A 133 12.28 15.60 1.35
CA TYR A 133 13.23 16.69 1.19
C TYR A 133 13.25 17.58 2.43
N SER A 134 14.31 17.44 3.22
CA SER A 134 14.69 18.44 4.21
C SER A 134 15.04 19.75 3.50
N LEU A 135 14.30 20.82 3.78
CA LEU A 135 14.63 22.20 3.33
C LEU A 135 15.95 22.75 3.90
N ASN A 136 16.72 21.94 4.63
CA ASN A 136 17.98 22.34 5.24
C ASN A 136 19.21 22.09 4.35
N ASN A 137 19.06 22.01 3.03
CA ASN A 137 20.20 21.99 2.11
C ASN A 137 20.24 23.29 1.27
N PRO A 138 21.16 24.24 1.56
CA PRO A 138 21.24 25.55 0.89
C PRO A 138 21.66 25.52 -0.59
N THR A 139 21.65 24.37 -1.27
CA THR A 139 22.28 24.21 -2.60
C THR A 139 21.35 23.77 -3.72
N ALA A 140 20.03 23.68 -3.49
CA ALA A 140 19.07 23.41 -4.56
C ALA A 140 18.74 24.69 -5.35
N VAL A 141 19.64 25.02 -6.28
CA VAL A 141 19.47 25.70 -7.57
C VAL A 141 18.32 26.72 -7.68
N ASP A 142 18.73 27.99 -7.63
CA ASP A 142 17.98 29.20 -7.99
C ASP A 142 17.40 29.09 -9.43
N TRP A 143 16.08 29.21 -9.58
CA TRP A 143 15.41 29.59 -10.83
C TRP A 143 14.37 30.68 -10.52
N PRO A 144 14.17 31.64 -11.43
CA PRO A 144 14.13 33.05 -11.06
C PRO A 144 12.77 33.49 -10.52
N ARG A 145 12.87 34.45 -9.60
CA ARG A 145 11.79 35.25 -9.03
C ARG A 145 10.76 35.67 -10.08
N SER A 146 9.51 35.44 -9.70
CA SER A 146 8.30 35.98 -10.30
C SER A 146 8.45 37.42 -10.76
N ILE A 147 8.11 37.68 -12.03
CA ILE A 147 7.86 39.03 -12.54
C ILE A 147 6.70 39.61 -11.72
N LYS A 148 6.95 40.70 -11.00
CA LYS A 148 5.88 41.54 -10.46
C LYS A 148 5.30 42.37 -11.60
N ILE A 149 4.04 42.16 -11.91
CA ILE A 149 3.23 43.13 -12.64
C ILE A 149 2.49 43.93 -11.57
N ASP A 150 2.99 45.12 -11.27
CA ASP A 150 2.23 46.10 -10.50
C ASP A 150 1.28 46.81 -11.48
N GLU A 151 -0.02 46.65 -11.22
CA GLU A 151 -1.11 47.41 -11.82
C GLU A 151 -1.16 48.84 -11.22
N VAL A 152 -1.74 49.80 -11.97
CA VAL A 152 -2.19 51.19 -11.64
C VAL A 152 -1.67 52.15 -12.73
N ASP A 153 -2.43 52.98 -13.45
CA ASP A 153 -3.81 53.46 -13.33
C ASP A 153 -4.30 53.91 -14.74
N SER A 154 -5.61 53.93 -14.95
CA SER A 154 -6.23 54.52 -16.13
C SER A 154 -6.81 55.90 -15.82
N THR A 155 -6.76 56.80 -16.81
CA THR A 155 -7.43 58.12 -16.94
C THR A 155 -6.67 59.32 -16.32
N LEU A 156 -6.41 60.44 -17.01
CA LEU A 156 -7.34 61.37 -17.66
C LEU A 156 -6.58 62.38 -18.59
N SER A 157 -7.29 62.86 -19.63
CA SER A 157 -7.09 64.09 -20.45
C SER A 157 -6.01 64.13 -21.53
#